data_AF-A0A656G7V5-F1
#
_entry.id   AF-A0A656G7V5-F1
#
_cell.length_a   1.000
_cell.length_b   1.000
_cell.length_c   1.000
_cell.angle_alpha   90.00
_cell.angle_beta   90.00
_cell.angle_gamma   90.00
#
_symmetry.space_group_name_H-M   'P 1'
#
loop_
_entity.id
_entity.type
_entity.pdbx_description
1 polymer ?
#
loop_
_entity_poly.entity_id
_entity_poly.type
_entity_poly.pdbx_seq_one_letter_code
_entity_poly.pdbx_strand_id
1 'polypeptide(L)'
;MSETDKDVSQALLDRVGQALRDSTPLRIQGGNSKAFLGRETAGEVLDTREHRGIVSYDPTELVITVRAGTPLSELMQVLDAAGQMLPCEPPDFGCATLGGMVAAGLSGPRRPWSGSVRDFVLGTRVITGLGKHLRFGGEVMKNVAGYDVSRLMAGSFGCLGVLTEVSLKVLPKPRLCSSIALQMDSSQALARLAEWGQQPMPISAASHDGQVLRLRLEGGEGSVAAAHERLGGEVFDGAYWQQLNEQRLPFFLDPRPLWRLCVPAQSAVPELPGEQLLDWGGAQRWLKSDADGETIRAITTAAGGHATCYSQGVVDNPFQPLAAPVLRYH
;
A
#
# COMPACT_ATOMS: atom_id res chain seq x y z
N MET A 1 8.58 -4.53 -28.42
CA MET A 1 7.74 -3.40 -27.94
C MET A 1 6.30 -3.85 -28.05
N SER A 2 5.58 -3.90 -26.93
CA SER A 2 4.14 -4.24 -26.92
C SER A 2 3.35 -3.21 -27.72
N GLU A 3 2.30 -3.61 -28.44
CA GLU A 3 1.35 -2.72 -29.13
C GLU A 3 0.68 -1.68 -28.21
N THR A 4 0.83 -1.81 -26.89
CA THR A 4 0.24 -0.95 -25.86
C THR A 4 1.16 0.16 -25.32
N ASP A 5 2.38 0.30 -25.86
CA ASP A 5 3.29 1.35 -25.39
C ASP A 5 2.93 2.73 -25.98
N LYS A 6 2.54 3.67 -25.13
CA LYS A 6 2.07 5.00 -25.54
C LYS A 6 2.56 6.10 -24.59
N ASP A 7 3.32 7.03 -25.14
CA ASP A 7 3.79 8.21 -24.43
C ASP A 7 2.92 9.43 -24.75
N VAL A 8 2.03 9.81 -23.82
CA VAL A 8 1.22 11.04 -23.88
C VAL A 8 1.67 12.09 -22.84
N SER A 9 2.92 12.04 -22.38
CA SER A 9 3.42 12.98 -21.35
C SER A 9 3.26 14.45 -21.76
N GLN A 10 3.52 14.79 -23.03
CA GLN A 10 3.31 16.14 -23.55
C GLN A 10 1.83 16.56 -23.51
N ALA A 11 0.92 15.68 -23.92
CA ALA A 11 -0.51 15.99 -23.89
C ALA A 11 -1.03 16.17 -22.45
N LEU A 12 -0.53 15.38 -21.49
CA LEU A 12 -0.82 15.58 -20.07
C LEU A 12 -0.28 16.93 -19.57
N LEU A 13 0.92 17.31 -19.99
CA LEU A 13 1.54 18.59 -19.64
C LEU A 13 0.72 19.77 -20.19
N ASP A 14 0.29 19.69 -21.44
CA ASP A 14 -0.52 20.72 -22.09
C ASP A 14 -1.88 20.88 -21.39
N ARG A 15 -2.52 19.77 -20.99
CA ARG A 15 -3.77 19.79 -20.21
C ARG A 15 -3.59 20.44 -18.84
N VAL A 16 -2.52 20.11 -18.11
CA VAL A 16 -2.21 20.77 -16.83
C VAL A 16 -1.91 22.25 -17.05
N GLY A 17 -1.17 22.60 -18.10
CA GLY A 17 -0.88 23.99 -18.46
C GLY A 17 -2.13 24.79 -18.82
N GLN A 18 -3.10 24.19 -19.51
CA GLN A 18 -4.40 24.81 -19.80
C GLN A 18 -5.20 25.02 -18.51
N ALA A 19 -5.34 24.00 -17.68
CA ALA A 19 -6.05 24.09 -16.41
C ALA A 19 -5.44 25.14 -15.47
N LEU A 20 -4.11 25.28 -15.47
CA LEU A 20 -3.42 26.34 -14.72
C LEU A 20 -3.78 27.74 -15.23
N ARG A 21 -3.88 27.95 -16.55
CA ARG A 21 -4.31 29.23 -17.14
C ARG A 21 -5.76 29.55 -16.81
N ASP A 22 -6.62 28.54 -16.85
CA ASP A 22 -8.07 28.69 -16.68
C ASP A 22 -8.50 28.61 -15.20
N SER A 23 -7.58 28.41 -14.26
CA SER A 23 -7.86 28.17 -12.84
C SER A 23 -8.84 27.01 -12.60
N THR A 24 -8.75 25.98 -13.44
CA THR A 24 -9.65 24.81 -13.39
C THR A 24 -9.06 23.73 -12.50
N PRO A 25 -9.76 23.29 -11.44
CA PRO A 25 -9.29 22.19 -10.59
C PRO A 25 -9.32 20.87 -11.37
N LEU A 26 -8.24 20.08 -11.25
CA LEU A 26 -8.14 18.77 -11.88
C LEU A 26 -8.23 17.65 -10.85
N ARG A 27 -9.02 16.63 -11.17
CA ARG A 27 -9.05 15.33 -10.48
C ARG A 27 -8.20 14.33 -11.25
N ILE A 28 -7.01 14.04 -10.75
CA ILE A 28 -6.09 13.06 -11.35
C ILE A 28 -6.67 11.66 -11.17
N GLN A 29 -6.82 10.92 -12.27
CA GLN A 29 -7.45 9.61 -12.25
C GLN A 29 -6.66 8.61 -13.10
N GLY A 30 -6.30 7.48 -12.49
CA GLY A 30 -5.87 6.28 -13.22
C GLY A 30 -7.04 5.31 -13.35
N GLY A 31 -6.93 4.14 -12.71
CA GLY A 31 -7.97 3.12 -12.68
C GLY A 31 -9.25 3.47 -11.92
N ASN A 32 -9.21 4.48 -11.05
CA ASN A 32 -10.30 4.85 -10.12
C ASN A 32 -10.68 3.76 -9.09
N SER A 33 -9.88 2.69 -8.93
CA SER A 33 -10.19 1.56 -8.03
C SER A 33 -10.18 1.89 -6.53
N LYS A 34 -9.70 3.09 -6.16
CA LYS A 34 -9.53 3.55 -4.78
C LYS A 34 -10.32 4.83 -4.49
N ALA A 35 -11.31 5.15 -5.32
CA ALA A 35 -12.13 6.37 -5.19
C ALA A 35 -12.89 6.47 -3.86
N PHE A 36 -13.11 5.33 -3.21
CA PHE A 36 -13.74 5.24 -1.89
C PHE A 36 -12.87 5.80 -0.76
N LEU A 37 -11.56 5.97 -0.97
CA LEU A 37 -10.63 6.45 0.04
C LEU A 37 -10.54 7.97 0.05
N GLY A 38 -10.56 8.54 1.25
CA GLY A 38 -10.38 9.96 1.42
C GLY A 38 -11.66 10.75 1.18
N ARG A 39 -11.50 12.07 0.98
CA ARG A 39 -12.62 12.97 0.73
C ARG A 39 -13.05 12.88 -0.74
N GLU A 40 -14.30 13.22 -1.01
CA GLU A 40 -14.73 13.46 -2.38
C GLU A 40 -13.91 14.61 -2.99
N THR A 41 -13.45 14.41 -4.23
CA THR A 41 -12.60 15.37 -4.95
C THR A 41 -13.35 15.94 -6.14
N ALA A 42 -13.59 17.25 -6.10
CA ALA A 42 -14.16 18.00 -7.22
C ALA A 42 -13.09 18.36 -8.24
N GLY A 43 -13.48 18.47 -9.51
CA GLY A 43 -12.60 18.91 -10.60
C GLY A 43 -12.78 18.10 -11.87
N GLU A 44 -12.21 18.60 -12.96
CA GLU A 44 -12.23 17.91 -14.24
C GLU A 44 -11.28 16.70 -14.23
N VAL A 45 -11.72 15.59 -14.82
CA VAL A 45 -10.93 14.35 -14.79
C VAL A 45 -9.71 14.45 -15.70
N LEU A 46 -8.53 14.37 -15.12
CA LEU A 46 -7.27 14.15 -15.82
C LEU A 46 -6.95 12.65 -15.83
N ASP A 47 -7.40 11.96 -16.87
CA ASP A 47 -7.15 10.52 -17.07
C ASP A 47 -5.70 10.25 -17.49
N THR A 48 -5.01 9.39 -16.75
CA THR A 48 -3.61 9.01 -17.01
C THR A 48 -3.47 7.66 -17.72
N ARG A 49 -4.55 6.90 -17.91
CA ARG A 49 -4.51 5.51 -18.43
C ARG A 49 -3.94 5.37 -19.83
N GLU A 50 -4.05 6.41 -20.65
CA GLU A 50 -3.43 6.43 -21.98
C GLU A 50 -1.89 6.49 -21.93
N HIS A 51 -1.30 6.97 -20.83
CA HIS A 51 0.15 7.00 -20.64
C HIS A 51 0.62 5.65 -20.07
N ARG A 52 0.76 4.66 -20.94
CA ARG A 52 0.92 3.24 -20.59
C ARG A 52 2.15 2.64 -21.27
N GLY A 53 2.78 1.68 -20.60
CA GLY A 53 3.91 0.92 -21.10
C GLY A 53 5.11 0.93 -20.16
N ILE A 54 6.03 0.01 -20.41
CA ILE A 54 7.29 -0.13 -19.68
C ILE A 54 8.35 0.68 -20.43
N VAL A 55 8.97 1.63 -19.75
CA VAL A 55 10.02 2.51 -20.31
C VAL A 55 11.35 1.78 -20.35
N SER A 56 11.71 1.11 -19.26
CA SER A 56 12.93 0.30 -19.14
C SER A 56 12.69 -0.81 -18.12
N TYR A 57 13.32 -1.97 -18.34
CA TYR A 57 13.31 -3.06 -17.38
C TYR A 57 14.65 -3.79 -17.44
N ASP A 58 15.35 -3.80 -16.31
CA ASP A 58 16.54 -4.62 -16.11
C ASP A 58 16.26 -5.64 -14.99
N PRO A 59 15.96 -6.91 -15.37
CA PRO A 59 15.72 -7.96 -14.40
C PRO A 59 16.94 -8.29 -13.53
N THR A 60 18.17 -8.06 -14.02
CA THR A 60 19.40 -8.37 -13.29
C THR A 60 19.64 -7.34 -12.19
N GLU A 61 19.46 -6.06 -12.52
CA GLU A 61 19.57 -4.95 -11.56
C GLU A 61 18.35 -4.81 -10.65
N LEU A 62 17.29 -5.59 -10.90
CA LEU A 62 16.02 -5.55 -10.15
C LEU A 62 15.36 -4.16 -10.21
N VAL A 63 15.43 -3.49 -11.35
CA VAL A 63 14.87 -2.15 -11.56
C VAL A 63 13.96 -2.14 -12.77
N ILE A 64 12.78 -1.54 -12.60
CA ILE A 64 11.82 -1.34 -13.68
C ILE A 64 11.29 0.10 -13.67
N THR A 65 11.30 0.77 -14.82
CA THR A 65 10.67 2.07 -15.02
C THR A 65 9.43 1.92 -15.89
N VAL A 66 8.30 2.39 -15.38
CA VAL A 66 6.98 2.15 -15.99
C VAL A 66 6.16 3.45 -16.02
N ARG A 67 5.36 3.63 -17.07
CA ARG A 67 4.45 4.76 -17.20
C ARG A 67 3.25 4.62 -16.25
N ALA A 68 2.82 5.72 -15.65
CA ALA A 68 1.87 5.76 -14.54
C ALA A 68 0.46 5.26 -14.88
N GLY A 69 0.06 5.30 -16.15
CA GLY A 69 -1.21 4.77 -16.64
C GLY A 69 -1.22 3.25 -16.83
N THR A 70 -0.07 2.58 -16.71
CA THR A 70 0.04 1.13 -16.91
C THR A 70 -0.78 0.38 -15.86
N PRO A 71 -1.68 -0.55 -16.26
CA PRO A 71 -2.40 -1.41 -15.33
C PRO A 71 -1.45 -2.20 -14.44
N LEU A 72 -1.77 -2.28 -13.16
CA LEU A 72 -0.96 -3.02 -12.18
C LEU A 72 -0.91 -4.51 -12.54
N SER A 73 -1.98 -5.07 -13.09
CA SER A 73 -2.03 -6.46 -13.57
C SER A 73 -1.03 -6.75 -14.68
N GLU A 74 -0.82 -5.82 -15.63
CA GLU A 74 0.19 -5.96 -16.69
C GLU A 74 1.60 -5.93 -16.10
N LEU A 75 1.88 -5.01 -15.18
CA LEU A 75 3.15 -4.96 -14.48
C LEU A 75 3.42 -6.28 -13.72
N MET A 76 2.43 -6.77 -12.98
CA MET A 76 2.57 -8.03 -12.23
C MET A 76 2.83 -9.23 -13.14
N GLN A 77 2.22 -9.29 -14.34
CA GLN A 77 2.49 -10.33 -15.33
C GLN A 77 3.94 -10.29 -15.85
N VAL A 78 4.46 -9.09 -16.12
CA VAL A 78 5.85 -8.93 -16.59
C VAL A 78 6.85 -9.37 -15.51
N LEU A 79 6.59 -8.99 -14.25
CA LEU A 79 7.45 -9.41 -13.13
C LEU A 79 7.36 -10.92 -12.88
N ASP A 80 6.16 -11.49 -12.95
CA ASP A 80 5.94 -12.93 -12.77
C ASP A 80 6.70 -13.75 -13.82
N ALA A 81 6.67 -13.32 -15.09
CA ALA A 81 7.42 -13.96 -16.17
C ALA A 81 8.95 -13.98 -15.93
N ALA A 82 9.46 -13.02 -15.15
CA ALA A 82 10.87 -12.95 -14.74
C ALA A 82 11.15 -13.60 -13.37
N GLY A 83 10.15 -14.22 -12.72
CA GLY A 83 10.29 -14.76 -11.37
C GLY A 83 10.47 -13.69 -10.29
N GLN A 84 9.93 -12.49 -10.51
CA GLN A 84 10.05 -11.32 -9.65
C GLN A 84 8.69 -10.85 -9.12
N MET A 85 8.71 -9.96 -8.15
CA MET A 85 7.52 -9.42 -7.48
C MET A 85 7.72 -7.98 -7.02
N LEU A 86 6.59 -7.31 -6.78
CA LEU A 86 6.53 -6.08 -5.99
C LEU A 86 6.46 -6.45 -4.50
N PRO A 87 7.47 -6.13 -3.68
CA PRO A 87 7.50 -6.61 -2.29
C PRO A 87 6.52 -5.86 -1.37
N CYS A 88 6.03 -4.70 -1.77
CA CYS A 88 5.02 -3.97 -1.01
C CYS A 88 3.61 -4.56 -1.14
N GLU A 89 3.38 -5.54 -2.02
CA GLU A 89 2.08 -6.23 -2.24
C GLU A 89 0.88 -5.25 -2.33
N PRO A 90 0.94 -4.24 -3.22
CA PRO A 90 -0.12 -3.24 -3.31
C PRO A 90 -1.48 -3.87 -3.66
N PRO A 91 -2.59 -3.44 -3.04
CA PRO A 91 -3.91 -3.90 -3.44
C PRO A 91 -4.32 -3.28 -4.78
N ASP A 92 -4.89 -4.11 -5.66
CA ASP A 92 -5.36 -3.71 -6.98
C ASP A 92 -6.76 -3.09 -6.91
N PHE A 93 -7.68 -3.73 -6.18
CA PHE A 93 -9.11 -3.42 -6.19
C PHE A 93 -9.71 -3.46 -7.61
N GLY A 94 -9.17 -4.34 -8.48
CA GLY A 94 -9.73 -4.73 -9.77
C GLY A 94 -9.20 -4.00 -11.01
N CYS A 95 -8.75 -2.76 -10.90
CA CYS A 95 -8.30 -1.98 -12.06
C CYS A 95 -7.23 -0.93 -11.75
N ALA A 96 -6.39 -1.12 -10.73
CA ALA A 96 -5.36 -0.13 -10.40
C ALA A 96 -4.38 0.10 -11.56
N THR A 97 -3.84 1.31 -11.60
CA THR A 97 -2.67 1.66 -12.40
C THR A 97 -1.47 1.90 -11.49
N LEU A 98 -0.26 1.83 -12.04
CA LEU A 98 0.98 2.13 -11.31
C LEU A 98 0.93 3.48 -10.59
N GLY A 99 0.53 4.54 -11.29
CA GLY A 99 0.45 5.89 -10.74
C GLY A 99 -0.53 5.98 -9.57
N GLY A 100 -1.70 5.36 -9.70
CA GLY A 100 -2.68 5.28 -8.62
C GLY A 100 -2.20 4.45 -7.42
N MET A 101 -1.49 3.35 -7.67
CA MET A 101 -0.88 2.51 -6.65
C MET A 101 0.17 3.28 -5.83
N VAL A 102 1.06 4.03 -6.50
CA VAL A 102 2.07 4.86 -5.83
C VAL A 102 1.40 6.02 -5.09
N ALA A 103 0.53 6.77 -5.76
CA ALA A 103 -0.14 7.93 -5.15
C ALA A 103 -0.96 7.55 -3.92
N ALA A 104 -1.61 6.38 -3.91
CA ALA A 104 -2.34 5.90 -2.73
C ALA A 104 -1.42 5.35 -1.62
N GLY A 105 -0.23 4.87 -1.97
CA GLY A 105 0.77 4.40 -1.01
C GLY A 105 0.33 3.18 -0.17
N LEU A 106 -0.69 2.45 -0.62
CA LEU A 106 -1.21 1.28 0.08
C LEU A 106 -0.27 0.09 -0.10
N SER A 107 -0.05 -0.68 0.95
CA SER A 107 0.81 -1.86 0.95
C SER A 107 0.05 -3.03 1.57
N GLY A 108 0.39 -4.25 1.14
CA GLY A 108 -0.26 -5.47 1.60
C GLY A 108 0.38 -6.08 2.84
N PRO A 109 0.01 -7.34 3.16
CA PRO A 109 0.38 -8.02 4.40
C PRO A 109 1.88 -8.12 4.66
N ARG A 110 2.73 -8.09 3.62
CA ARG A 110 4.20 -8.13 3.75
C ARG A 110 4.85 -6.87 4.31
N ARG A 111 4.13 -5.73 4.36
CA ARG A 111 4.74 -4.43 4.66
C ARG A 111 5.71 -4.42 5.85
N PRO A 112 5.44 -5.07 7.02
CA PRO A 112 6.38 -5.03 8.14
C PRO A 112 7.73 -5.70 7.87
N TRP A 113 7.77 -6.71 6.99
CA TRP A 113 8.95 -7.51 6.73
C TRP A 113 9.70 -7.10 5.47
N SER A 114 9.05 -6.42 4.52
CA SER A 114 9.71 -5.99 3.27
C SER A 114 9.64 -4.50 3.00
N GLY A 115 8.82 -3.74 3.71
CA GLY A 115 8.67 -2.31 3.51
C GLY A 115 7.42 -1.92 2.74
N SER A 116 7.18 -0.62 2.70
CA SER A 116 6.03 0.02 2.04
C SER A 116 6.32 0.34 0.58
N VAL A 117 5.29 0.71 -0.18
CA VAL A 117 5.44 1.20 -1.57
C VAL A 117 6.54 2.25 -1.69
N ARG A 118 6.58 3.19 -0.74
CA ARG A 118 7.57 4.26 -0.66
C ARG A 118 9.02 3.74 -0.69
N ASP A 119 9.29 2.64 0.00
CA ASP A 119 10.65 2.14 0.19
C ASP A 119 11.21 1.52 -1.11
N PHE A 120 10.33 1.21 -2.07
CA PHE A 120 10.67 0.66 -3.39
C PHE A 120 10.65 1.68 -4.52
N VAL A 121 10.24 2.93 -4.28
CA VAL A 121 10.34 4.00 -5.29
C VAL A 121 11.79 4.50 -5.34
N LEU A 122 12.39 4.38 -6.53
CA LEU A 122 13.76 4.85 -6.82
C LEU A 122 13.78 6.22 -7.50
N GLY A 123 12.78 6.48 -8.34
CA GLY A 123 12.66 7.71 -9.10
C GLY A 123 11.26 7.93 -9.63
N THR A 124 10.92 9.18 -9.91
CA THR A 124 9.64 9.57 -10.49
C THR A 124 9.82 10.68 -11.52
N ARG A 125 8.92 10.71 -12.50
CA ARG A 125 8.66 11.91 -13.32
C ARG A 125 7.28 12.45 -12.99
N VAL A 126 7.20 13.75 -12.75
CA VAL A 126 5.98 14.40 -12.24
C VAL A 126 5.71 15.68 -13.03
N ILE A 127 4.46 15.86 -13.46
CA ILE A 127 3.96 17.15 -13.91
C ILE A 127 3.39 17.89 -12.70
N THR A 128 4.01 18.99 -12.32
CA THR A 128 3.58 19.81 -11.17
C THR A 128 2.40 20.70 -11.53
N GLY A 129 1.68 21.18 -10.51
CA GLY A 129 0.63 22.20 -10.70
C GLY A 129 1.13 23.53 -11.29
N LEU A 130 2.44 23.73 -11.39
CA LEU A 130 3.06 24.88 -12.06
C LEU A 130 3.34 24.65 -13.55
N GLY A 131 2.80 23.57 -14.14
CA GLY A 131 2.99 23.25 -15.55
C GLY A 131 4.44 22.88 -15.90
N LYS A 132 5.19 22.31 -14.95
CA LYS A 132 6.56 21.84 -15.16
C LYS A 132 6.63 20.33 -15.09
N HIS A 133 7.28 19.70 -16.06
CA HIS A 133 7.60 18.28 -16.04
C HIS A 133 9.00 18.08 -15.44
N LEU A 134 9.03 17.53 -14.23
CA LEU A 134 10.24 17.39 -13.43
C LEU A 134 10.60 15.91 -13.24
N ARG A 135 11.89 15.65 -13.07
CA ARG A 135 12.43 14.33 -12.75
C ARG A 135 13.05 14.37 -11.36
N PHE A 136 12.72 13.38 -10.54
CA PHE A 136 13.25 13.21 -9.19
C PHE A 136 13.81 11.78 -9.01
N GLY A 137 14.88 11.66 -8.24
CA GLY A 137 15.57 10.38 -8.04
C GLY A 137 16.26 9.87 -9.30
N GLY A 138 16.48 8.56 -9.38
CA GLY A 138 17.18 7.90 -10.49
C GLY A 138 17.03 6.39 -10.45
N GLU A 139 17.63 5.70 -11.41
CA GLU A 139 17.57 4.22 -11.50
C GLU A 139 18.61 3.55 -10.59
N VAL A 140 19.49 4.33 -9.93
CA VAL A 140 20.56 3.83 -9.08
C VAL A 140 20.13 3.68 -7.61
N MET A 141 20.55 2.59 -6.97
CA MET A 141 20.20 2.26 -5.57
C MET A 141 20.76 3.24 -4.52
N LYS A 142 21.74 4.08 -4.87
CA LYS A 142 22.31 5.10 -3.97
C LYS A 142 22.10 6.49 -4.57
N ASN A 143 21.14 7.23 -4.03
CA ASN A 143 20.95 8.66 -4.28
C ASN A 143 21.22 9.42 -2.97
N VAL A 144 22.38 10.09 -2.87
CA VAL A 144 22.84 10.77 -1.64
C VAL A 144 22.73 12.30 -1.76
N ALA A 145 22.11 12.81 -2.82
CA ALA A 145 22.00 14.25 -3.08
C ALA A 145 20.55 14.72 -3.07
N GLY A 146 20.25 15.73 -2.25
CA GLY A 146 18.97 16.45 -2.22
C GLY A 146 17.87 15.77 -1.41
N TYR A 147 16.67 16.35 -1.48
CA TYR A 147 15.46 15.81 -0.86
C TYR A 147 14.88 14.66 -1.69
N ASP A 148 14.42 13.60 -1.04
CA ASP A 148 13.84 12.42 -1.69
C ASP A 148 12.38 12.66 -2.10
N VAL A 149 12.19 13.55 -3.07
CA VAL A 149 10.86 13.90 -3.63
C VAL A 149 10.21 12.69 -4.29
N SER A 150 10.99 11.77 -4.86
CA SER A 150 10.50 10.51 -5.42
C SER A 150 9.67 9.71 -4.42
N ARG A 151 10.19 9.54 -3.19
CA ARG A 151 9.48 8.85 -2.12
C ARG A 151 8.33 9.67 -1.53
N LEU A 152 8.42 11.00 -1.56
CA LEU A 152 7.32 11.87 -1.12
C LEU A 152 6.03 11.69 -1.95
N MET A 153 6.16 11.29 -3.23
CA MET A 153 4.98 11.05 -4.08
C MET A 153 4.13 9.86 -3.61
N ALA A 154 4.72 8.91 -2.88
CA ALA A 154 4.00 7.77 -2.36
C ALA A 154 3.06 8.20 -1.21
N GLY A 155 1.75 7.98 -1.36
CA GLY A 155 0.75 8.45 -0.41
C GLY A 155 0.37 9.93 -0.56
N SER A 156 0.76 10.58 -1.66
CA SER A 156 0.38 11.98 -1.95
C SER A 156 -1.06 12.17 -2.43
N PHE A 157 -1.76 11.09 -2.80
CA PHE A 157 -3.11 11.10 -3.39
C PHE A 157 -3.25 12.04 -4.62
N GLY A 158 -2.14 12.33 -5.32
CA GLY A 158 -2.13 13.22 -6.48
C GLY A 158 -2.03 14.72 -6.13
N CYS A 159 -2.05 15.09 -4.85
CA CYS A 159 -2.02 16.49 -4.41
C CYS A 159 -0.70 17.22 -4.75
N LEU A 160 0.38 16.49 -5.03
CA LEU A 160 1.70 17.05 -5.33
C LEU A 160 2.01 17.10 -6.83
N GLY A 161 1.13 16.56 -7.68
CA GLY A 161 1.28 16.55 -9.13
C GLY A 161 0.92 15.21 -9.77
N VAL A 162 0.98 15.19 -11.10
CA VAL A 162 0.65 14.03 -11.94
C VAL A 162 1.89 13.17 -12.12
N LEU A 163 1.88 11.96 -11.56
CA LEU A 163 2.89 10.95 -11.87
C LEU A 163 2.80 10.58 -13.35
N THR A 164 3.93 10.62 -14.06
CA THR A 164 4.04 10.20 -15.46
C THR A 164 4.86 8.91 -15.56
N GLU A 165 6.03 8.85 -14.92
CA GLU A 165 6.84 7.63 -14.85
C GLU A 165 7.23 7.34 -13.40
N VAL A 166 7.40 6.06 -13.06
CA VAL A 166 7.95 5.62 -11.78
C VAL A 166 8.97 4.52 -12.04
N SER A 167 10.16 4.70 -11.46
CA SER A 167 11.19 3.68 -11.36
C SER A 167 11.06 2.97 -10.02
N LEU A 168 10.90 1.65 -10.04
CA LEU A 168 10.72 0.80 -8.88
C LEU A 168 11.85 -0.21 -8.74
N LYS A 169 12.29 -0.45 -7.50
CA LYS A 169 13.02 -1.66 -7.15
C LYS A 169 12.05 -2.82 -7.00
N VAL A 170 12.36 -3.93 -7.67
CA VAL A 170 11.62 -5.20 -7.55
C VAL A 170 12.47 -6.22 -6.80
N LEU A 171 11.91 -7.37 -6.44
CA LEU A 171 12.69 -8.46 -5.83
C LEU A 171 12.36 -9.80 -6.48
N PRO A 172 13.29 -10.77 -6.44
CA PRO A 172 12.97 -12.16 -6.76
C PRO A 172 11.83 -12.70 -5.89
N LYS A 173 11.01 -13.57 -6.46
CA LYS A 173 10.03 -14.35 -5.68
C LYS A 173 10.74 -15.32 -4.74
N PRO A 174 10.16 -15.60 -3.56
CA PRO A 174 10.65 -16.66 -2.69
C PRO A 174 10.56 -18.01 -3.41
N ARG A 175 11.44 -18.96 -3.06
CA ARG A 175 11.42 -20.32 -3.63
C ARG A 175 10.23 -21.12 -3.11
N LEU A 176 9.90 -20.95 -1.83
CA LEU A 176 8.77 -21.59 -1.18
C LEU A 176 7.97 -20.57 -0.38
N CYS A 177 6.65 -20.71 -0.43
CA CYS A 177 5.69 -19.99 0.39
C CYS A 177 4.77 -21.02 1.06
N SER A 178 4.64 -20.94 2.38
CA SER A 178 3.74 -21.78 3.18
C SER A 178 2.92 -20.90 4.11
N SER A 179 1.65 -21.25 4.30
CA SER A 179 0.76 -20.51 5.20
C SER A 179 0.27 -21.43 6.31
N ILE A 180 0.46 -21.02 7.57
CA ILE A 180 0.16 -21.82 8.76
C ILE A 180 -0.78 -21.09 9.72
N ALA A 181 -1.69 -21.81 10.34
CA ALA A 181 -2.67 -21.33 11.29
C ALA A 181 -2.42 -21.90 12.69
N LEU A 182 -2.44 -21.04 13.69
CA LEU A 182 -2.17 -21.36 15.09
C LEU A 182 -3.33 -20.85 15.95
N GLN A 183 -3.93 -21.73 16.75
CA GLN A 183 -5.03 -21.39 17.66
C GLN A 183 -4.48 -20.67 18.89
N MET A 184 -4.81 -19.39 19.05
CA MET A 184 -4.40 -18.56 20.19
C MET A 184 -5.18 -17.24 20.20
N ASP A 185 -5.42 -16.68 21.39
CA ASP A 185 -6.01 -15.35 21.50
C ASP A 185 -5.06 -14.25 21.00
N SER A 186 -5.59 -13.05 20.80
CA SER A 186 -4.84 -11.92 20.24
C SER A 186 -3.68 -11.46 21.12
N SER A 187 -3.80 -11.56 22.45
CA SER A 187 -2.75 -11.15 23.38
C SER A 187 -1.56 -12.10 23.27
N GLN A 188 -1.82 -13.40 23.30
CA GLN A 188 -0.80 -14.43 23.08
C GLN A 188 -0.16 -14.31 21.70
N ALA A 189 -0.94 -14.06 20.65
CA ALA A 189 -0.44 -13.87 19.30
C ALA A 189 0.55 -12.71 19.19
N LEU A 190 0.22 -11.54 19.75
CA LEU A 190 1.10 -10.37 19.76
C LEU A 190 2.39 -10.62 20.54
N ALA A 191 2.31 -11.29 21.69
CA ALA A 191 3.48 -11.65 22.49
C ALA A 191 4.42 -12.59 21.71
N ARG A 192 3.86 -13.61 21.03
CA ARG A 192 4.64 -14.54 20.20
C ARG A 192 5.26 -13.85 18.99
N LEU A 193 4.54 -12.97 18.31
CA LEU A 193 5.08 -12.20 17.19
C LEU A 193 6.24 -11.29 17.63
N ALA A 194 6.16 -10.67 18.81
CA ALA A 194 7.26 -9.89 19.37
C ALA A 194 8.49 -10.78 19.68
N GLU A 195 8.27 -11.98 20.25
CA GLU A 195 9.33 -12.97 20.51
C GLU A 195 10.01 -13.45 19.22
N TRP A 196 9.23 -13.82 18.20
CA TRP A 196 9.73 -14.32 16.93
C TRP A 196 10.39 -13.23 16.08
N GLY A 197 9.96 -11.97 16.22
CA GLY A 197 10.57 -10.83 15.54
C GLY A 197 12.02 -10.56 15.96
N GLN A 198 12.47 -11.10 17.11
CA GLN A 198 13.86 -11.03 17.57
C GLN A 198 14.74 -12.16 17.03
N GLN A 199 14.22 -12.96 16.09
CA GLN A 199 14.83 -14.19 15.61
C GLN A 199 14.78 -14.22 14.08
N PRO A 200 15.67 -14.98 13.41
CA PRO A 200 15.71 -15.07 11.96
C PRO A 200 14.59 -15.98 11.41
N MET A 201 13.34 -15.65 11.74
CA MET A 201 12.17 -16.40 11.27
C MET A 201 11.78 -15.94 9.87
N PRO A 202 11.47 -16.86 8.93
CA PRO A 202 11.08 -16.51 7.56
C PRO A 202 9.63 -16.01 7.48
N ILE A 203 9.14 -15.29 8.49
CA ILE A 203 7.78 -14.74 8.50
C ILE A 203 7.73 -13.57 7.53
N SER A 204 6.71 -13.56 6.68
CA SER A 204 6.50 -12.54 5.64
C SER A 204 5.07 -11.97 5.63
N ALA A 205 4.18 -12.49 6.48
CA ALA A 205 2.88 -11.91 6.77
C ALA A 205 2.35 -12.47 8.09
N ALA A 206 1.56 -11.69 8.83
CA ALA A 206 0.84 -12.16 10.01
C ALA A 206 -0.50 -11.42 10.17
N SER A 207 -1.57 -12.18 10.37
CA SER A 207 -2.94 -11.68 10.56
C SER A 207 -3.64 -12.50 11.65
N HIS A 208 -4.52 -11.87 12.42
CA HIS A 208 -5.22 -12.50 13.54
C HIS A 208 -6.67 -12.01 13.64
N ASP A 209 -7.62 -12.92 13.77
CA ASP A 209 -9.08 -12.66 13.72
C ASP A 209 -9.77 -12.73 15.09
N GLY A 210 -9.00 -12.72 16.18
CA GLY A 210 -9.50 -12.90 17.55
C GLY A 210 -9.29 -14.31 18.09
N GLN A 211 -9.17 -15.33 17.23
CA GLN A 211 -9.02 -16.74 17.66
C GLN A 211 -7.82 -17.44 17.01
N VAL A 212 -7.48 -17.07 15.77
CA VAL A 212 -6.47 -17.76 14.97
C VAL A 212 -5.41 -16.78 14.51
N LEU A 213 -4.15 -17.06 14.86
CA LEU A 213 -2.99 -16.42 14.24
C LEU A 213 -2.67 -17.14 12.93
N ARG A 214 -2.76 -16.42 11.82
CA ARG A 214 -2.30 -16.87 10.50
C ARG A 214 -0.96 -16.25 10.19
N LEU A 215 0.00 -17.07 9.76
CA LEU A 215 1.34 -16.65 9.36
C LEU A 215 1.63 -17.10 7.93
N ARG A 216 2.37 -16.28 7.20
CA ARG A 216 3.01 -16.67 5.94
C ARG A 216 4.50 -16.81 6.15
N LEU A 217 5.04 -17.97 5.78
CA LEU A 217 6.45 -18.31 5.82
C LEU A 217 7.01 -18.33 4.40
N GLU A 218 8.11 -17.64 4.16
CA GLU A 218 8.71 -17.57 2.83
C GLU A 218 10.24 -17.56 2.85
N GLY A 219 10.83 -18.29 1.91
CA GLY A 219 12.28 -18.38 1.78
C GLY A 219 12.72 -19.59 0.98
N GLY A 220 13.87 -20.16 1.35
CA GLY A 220 14.30 -21.47 0.86
C GLY A 220 13.55 -22.61 1.54
N GLU A 221 13.45 -23.76 0.87
CA GLU A 221 12.70 -24.93 1.34
C GLU A 221 13.07 -25.35 2.77
N GLY A 222 14.36 -25.49 3.07
CA GLY A 222 14.82 -25.88 4.41
C GLY A 222 14.50 -24.86 5.50
N SER A 223 14.53 -23.55 5.17
CA SER A 223 14.20 -22.49 6.13
C SER A 223 12.71 -22.47 6.46
N VAL A 224 11.86 -22.63 5.45
CA VAL A 224 10.41 -22.70 5.64
C VAL A 224 10.01 -23.98 6.38
N ALA A 225 10.60 -25.13 6.03
CA ALA A 225 10.34 -26.40 6.69
C ALA A 225 10.73 -26.35 8.19
N ALA A 226 11.94 -25.87 8.50
CA ALA A 226 12.39 -25.73 9.88
C ALA A 226 11.54 -24.74 10.70
N ALA A 227 11.08 -23.66 10.07
CA ALA A 227 10.18 -22.71 10.70
C ALA A 227 8.80 -23.32 10.97
N HIS A 228 8.25 -24.10 10.03
CA HIS A 228 6.98 -24.79 10.23
C HIS A 228 7.08 -25.86 11.32
N GLU A 229 8.13 -26.68 11.33
CA GLU A 229 8.36 -27.68 12.39
C GLU A 229 8.44 -27.03 13.78
N ARG A 230 9.13 -25.88 13.86
CA ARG A 230 9.29 -25.14 15.11
C ARG A 230 8.01 -24.46 15.58
N LEU A 231 7.26 -23.83 14.68
CA LEU A 231 6.05 -23.07 15.00
C LEU A 231 4.84 -24.00 15.19
N GLY A 232 4.82 -25.14 14.49
CA GLY A 232 3.64 -25.99 14.34
C GLY A 232 2.55 -25.31 13.50
N GLY A 233 1.30 -25.65 13.78
CA GLY A 233 0.14 -25.10 13.11
C GLY A 233 -0.29 -25.85 11.86
N GLU A 234 -1.56 -25.66 11.50
CA GLU A 234 -2.19 -26.32 10.36
C GLU A 234 -1.92 -25.52 9.09
N VAL A 235 -1.55 -26.22 8.00
CA VAL A 235 -1.37 -25.59 6.69
C VAL A 235 -2.73 -25.21 6.11
N PHE A 236 -2.82 -24.02 5.53
CA PHE A 236 -4.03 -23.54 4.87
C PHE A 236 -3.72 -22.88 3.52
N ASP A 237 -4.76 -22.61 2.74
CA ASP A 237 -4.63 -21.98 1.43
C ASP A 237 -4.11 -20.53 1.51
N GLY A 238 -3.00 -20.26 0.82
CA GLY A 238 -2.38 -18.94 0.73
C GLY A 238 -3.22 -17.87 0.04
N ALA A 239 -4.29 -18.24 -0.69
CA ALA A 239 -5.24 -17.29 -1.30
C ALA A 239 -5.83 -16.31 -0.27
N TYR A 240 -5.87 -16.69 1.02
CA TYR A 240 -6.22 -15.80 2.14
C TYR A 240 -5.49 -14.46 2.10
N TRP A 241 -4.18 -14.43 1.80
CA TRP A 241 -3.40 -13.20 1.83
C TRP A 241 -3.82 -12.22 0.75
N GLN A 242 -4.16 -12.73 -0.43
CA GLN A 242 -4.73 -11.91 -1.49
C GLN A 242 -6.13 -11.43 -1.11
N GLN A 243 -6.97 -12.29 -0.51
CA GLN A 243 -8.30 -11.88 -0.03
C GLN A 243 -8.23 -10.84 1.09
N LEU A 244 -7.25 -10.93 2.00
CA LEU A 244 -6.99 -9.92 3.03
C LEU A 244 -6.59 -8.59 2.39
N ASN A 245 -5.63 -8.62 1.46
CA ASN A 245 -5.13 -7.43 0.78
C ASN A 245 -6.22 -6.73 -0.04
N GLU A 246 -7.04 -7.50 -0.75
CA GLU A 246 -8.15 -7.02 -1.58
C GLU A 246 -9.43 -6.74 -0.78
N GLN A 247 -9.41 -6.89 0.55
CA GLN A 247 -10.55 -6.69 1.45
C GLN A 247 -11.78 -7.55 1.10
N ARG A 248 -11.56 -8.83 0.78
CA ARG A 248 -12.59 -9.81 0.37
C ARG A 248 -12.86 -10.91 1.40
N LEU A 249 -12.13 -10.93 2.53
CA LEU A 249 -12.42 -11.85 3.63
C LEU A 249 -13.84 -11.60 4.19
N PRO A 250 -14.48 -12.60 4.81
CA PRO A 250 -15.80 -12.45 5.43
C PRO A 250 -15.93 -11.26 6.38
N PHE A 251 -14.86 -10.93 7.12
CA PHE A 251 -14.79 -9.74 7.97
C PHE A 251 -15.19 -8.43 7.26
N PHE A 252 -14.83 -8.28 5.99
CA PHE A 252 -15.11 -7.06 5.23
C PHE A 252 -16.53 -7.00 4.65
N LEU A 253 -17.29 -8.10 4.70
CA LEU A 253 -18.68 -8.18 4.20
C LEU A 253 -19.69 -7.56 5.17
N ASP A 254 -19.30 -7.38 6.43
CA ASP A 254 -20.11 -6.65 7.41
C ASP A 254 -20.42 -5.23 6.89
N PRO A 255 -21.64 -4.68 7.08
CA PRO A 255 -22.02 -3.38 6.50
C PRO A 255 -21.56 -2.16 7.30
N ARG A 256 -21.11 -2.32 8.55
CA ARG A 256 -20.67 -1.22 9.43
C ARG A 256 -19.50 -0.44 8.81
N PRO A 257 -19.27 0.82 9.17
CA PRO A 257 -18.09 1.55 8.72
C PRO A 257 -16.78 0.79 8.96
N LEU A 258 -15.91 0.78 7.94
CA LEU A 258 -14.57 0.19 8.02
C LEU A 258 -13.55 1.27 8.43
N TRP A 259 -12.75 0.95 9.43
CA TRP A 259 -11.66 1.80 9.91
C TRP A 259 -10.33 1.05 9.82
N ARG A 260 -9.28 1.77 9.44
CA ARG A 260 -7.89 1.31 9.50
C ARG A 260 -7.18 2.02 10.64
N LEU A 261 -6.73 1.25 11.60
CA LEU A 261 -5.94 1.73 12.73
C LEU A 261 -4.48 1.35 12.50
N CYS A 262 -3.58 2.31 12.62
CA CYS A 262 -2.14 2.09 12.62
C CYS A 262 -1.62 2.38 14.04
N VAL A 263 -1.11 1.37 14.73
CA VAL A 263 -0.58 1.48 16.10
C VAL A 263 0.80 0.84 16.19
N PRO A 264 1.62 1.14 17.21
CA PRO A 264 2.84 0.40 17.46
C PRO A 264 2.55 -1.11 17.55
N ALA A 265 3.42 -1.94 16.94
CA ALA A 265 3.18 -3.39 16.81
C ALA A 265 2.97 -4.10 18.17
N GLN A 266 3.64 -3.61 19.21
CA GLN A 266 3.57 -4.17 20.57
C GLN A 266 2.45 -3.58 21.43
N SER A 267 1.68 -2.62 20.92
CA SER A 267 0.55 -2.07 21.66
C SER A 267 -0.47 -3.17 21.94
N ALA A 268 -1.02 -3.20 23.15
CA ALA A 268 -2.15 -4.08 23.48
C ALA A 268 -3.32 -3.84 22.51
N VAL A 269 -4.21 -4.82 22.37
CA VAL A 269 -5.46 -4.65 21.61
C VAL A 269 -6.34 -3.67 22.39
N PRO A 270 -6.58 -2.44 21.90
CA PRO A 270 -7.46 -1.52 22.59
C PRO A 270 -8.87 -2.08 22.54
N GLU A 271 -9.57 -1.93 23.66
CA GLU A 271 -11.00 -2.19 23.72
C GLU A 271 -11.70 -1.11 22.88
N LEU A 272 -12.12 -1.50 21.68
CA LEU A 272 -12.86 -0.66 20.75
C LEU A 272 -14.23 -1.29 20.51
N PRO A 273 -15.32 -0.50 20.45
CA PRO A 273 -16.62 -1.03 20.07
C PRO A 273 -16.56 -1.58 18.65
N GLY A 274 -16.92 -2.85 18.45
CA GLY A 274 -16.93 -3.50 17.15
C GLY A 274 -15.98 -4.69 17.04
N GLU A 275 -15.75 -5.14 15.81
CA GLU A 275 -14.92 -6.31 15.51
C GLU A 275 -13.59 -5.88 14.91
N GLN A 276 -12.51 -6.50 15.37
CA GLN A 276 -11.15 -6.22 14.91
C GLN A 276 -10.56 -7.41 14.15
N LEU A 277 -9.86 -7.10 13.06
CA LEU A 277 -8.98 -8.02 12.34
C LEU A 277 -7.58 -7.41 12.33
N LEU A 278 -6.64 -8.07 13.00
CA LEU A 278 -5.24 -7.66 13.05
C LEU A 278 -4.54 -8.10 11.76
N ASP A 279 -3.67 -7.23 11.27
CA ASP A 279 -2.79 -7.42 10.12
C ASP A 279 -1.42 -6.81 10.46
N TRP A 280 -0.42 -7.02 9.61
CA TRP A 280 0.94 -6.51 9.80
C TRP A 280 1.54 -6.89 11.16
N GLY A 281 1.20 -8.08 11.65
CA GLY A 281 1.62 -8.53 12.98
C GLY A 281 1.07 -7.67 14.13
N GLY A 282 -0.07 -7.00 13.93
CA GLY A 282 -0.76 -6.19 14.93
C GLY A 282 -0.56 -4.68 14.79
N ALA A 283 0.38 -4.23 13.94
CA ALA A 283 0.61 -2.81 13.71
C ALA A 283 -0.49 -2.15 12.86
N GLN A 284 -1.20 -2.94 12.05
CA GLN A 284 -2.41 -2.54 11.36
C GLN A 284 -3.60 -3.31 11.95
N ARG A 285 -4.70 -2.62 12.20
CA ARG A 285 -5.94 -3.24 12.67
C ARG A 285 -7.09 -2.71 11.86
N TRP A 286 -7.81 -3.61 11.22
CA TRP A 286 -9.10 -3.29 10.63
C TRP A 286 -10.16 -3.35 11.71
N LEU A 287 -11.07 -2.40 11.72
CA LEU A 287 -12.18 -2.31 12.66
C LEU A 287 -13.48 -2.11 11.90
N LYS A 288 -14.49 -2.94 12.17
CA LYS A 288 -15.89 -2.73 11.77
C LYS A 288 -16.66 -2.21 12.96
N SER A 289 -17.15 -0.97 12.89
CA SER A 289 -17.75 -0.28 14.03
C SER A 289 -18.72 0.83 13.62
N ASP A 290 -19.82 0.95 14.35
CA ASP A 290 -20.76 2.07 14.29
C ASP A 290 -20.45 3.18 15.31
N ALA A 291 -19.37 3.03 16.09
CA ALA A 291 -18.94 4.08 17.01
C ALA A 291 -18.58 5.35 16.23
N ASP A 292 -18.77 6.49 16.88
CA ASP A 292 -18.40 7.77 16.29
C ASP A 292 -16.88 7.85 16.06
N GLY A 293 -16.49 8.58 15.01
CA GLY A 293 -15.10 8.67 14.60
C GLY A 293 -14.19 9.38 15.63
N GLU A 294 -14.75 10.22 16.50
CA GLU A 294 -13.98 10.91 17.55
C GLU A 294 -13.56 9.92 18.63
N THR A 295 -14.48 9.07 19.10
CA THR A 295 -14.22 7.99 20.04
C THR A 295 -13.15 7.02 19.51
N ILE A 296 -13.31 6.54 18.27
CA ILE A 296 -12.34 5.62 17.65
C ILE A 296 -10.94 6.25 17.60
N ARG A 297 -10.85 7.53 17.21
CA ARG A 297 -9.58 8.26 17.15
C ARG A 297 -8.98 8.52 18.51
N ALA A 298 -9.78 8.88 19.50
CA ALA A 298 -9.31 9.14 20.85
C ALA A 298 -8.65 7.89 21.44
N ILE A 299 -9.32 6.73 21.34
CA ILE A 299 -8.80 5.45 21.81
C ILE A 299 -7.53 5.06 21.03
N THR A 300 -7.55 5.19 19.70
CA THR A 300 -6.38 4.85 18.86
C THR A 300 -5.18 5.76 19.14
N THR A 301 -5.43 7.04 19.38
CA THR A 301 -4.39 8.03 19.73
C THR A 301 -3.80 7.75 21.11
N ALA A 302 -4.64 7.38 22.09
CA ALA A 302 -4.18 6.93 23.41
C ALA A 302 -3.27 5.70 23.32
N ALA A 303 -3.47 4.83 22.32
CA ALA A 303 -2.59 3.71 22.00
C ALA A 303 -1.36 4.09 21.16
N GLY A 304 -1.10 5.38 20.94
CA GLY A 304 0.03 5.90 20.17
C GLY A 304 -0.11 5.78 18.65
N GLY A 305 -1.33 5.64 18.15
CA GLY A 305 -1.62 5.40 16.74
C GLY A 305 -2.48 6.46 16.05
N HIS A 306 -2.94 6.10 14.85
CA HIS A 306 -3.82 6.91 14.01
C HIS A 306 -4.95 6.07 13.42
N ALA A 307 -6.14 6.65 13.27
CA ALA A 307 -7.29 5.99 12.68
C ALA A 307 -7.74 6.71 11.40
N THR A 308 -7.96 5.95 10.33
CA THR A 308 -8.51 6.43 9.05
C THR A 308 -9.79 5.69 8.73
N CYS A 309 -10.86 6.42 8.41
CA CYS A 309 -12.09 5.82 7.92
C CYS A 309 -11.91 5.44 6.44
N TYR A 310 -12.22 4.19 6.11
CA TYR A 310 -12.15 3.62 4.76
C TYR A 310 -13.51 3.58 4.07
N SER A 311 -14.60 3.81 4.81
CA SER A 311 -15.94 3.92 4.23
C SER A 311 -16.19 5.36 3.79
N GLN A 312 -16.45 5.53 2.49
CA GLN A 312 -16.73 6.84 1.90
C GLN A 312 -18.02 7.43 2.47
N GLY A 313 -18.03 8.74 2.72
CA GLY A 313 -19.24 9.49 3.12
C GLY A 313 -19.72 9.25 4.56
N VAL A 314 -19.03 8.42 5.35
CA VAL A 314 -19.38 8.18 6.76
C VAL A 314 -18.94 9.34 7.66
N VAL A 315 -17.78 9.94 7.35
CA VAL A 315 -17.23 11.09 8.10
C VAL A 315 -16.70 12.15 7.13
N ASP A 316 -16.86 13.42 7.47
CA ASP A 316 -16.36 14.55 6.65
C ASP A 316 -14.85 14.54 6.47
N ASN A 317 -14.15 14.08 7.51
CA ASN A 317 -12.70 14.04 7.59
C ASN A 317 -12.29 12.59 7.81
N PRO A 318 -12.01 11.79 6.77
CA PRO A 318 -11.70 10.37 6.93
C PRO A 318 -10.31 10.12 7.51
N PHE A 319 -9.33 10.97 7.20
CA PHE A 319 -7.97 10.87 7.74
C PHE A 319 -7.87 11.36 9.19
N GLN A 320 -6.88 10.85 9.91
CA GLN A 320 -6.52 11.37 11.23
C GLN A 320 -6.18 12.87 11.11
N PRO A 321 -6.75 13.74 11.96
CA PRO A 321 -6.35 15.14 12.01
C PRO A 321 -4.86 15.29 12.35
N LEU A 322 -4.22 16.28 11.74
CA LEU A 322 -2.86 16.67 12.09
C LEU A 322 -2.82 17.18 13.54
N ALA A 323 -1.70 16.93 14.23
CA ALA A 323 -1.50 17.51 15.56
C ALA A 323 -1.52 19.04 15.49
N ALA A 324 -2.08 19.69 16.52
CA ALA A 324 -2.27 21.15 16.55
C ALA A 324 -1.02 21.98 16.20
N PRO A 325 0.22 21.61 16.60
CA PRO A 325 1.42 22.35 16.19
C PRO A 325 1.68 22.30 14.68
N VAL A 326 1.36 21.18 14.02
CA VAL A 326 1.57 20.98 12.58
C VAL A 326 0.49 21.70 11.78
N LEU A 327 -0.76 21.71 12.28
CA LEU A 327 -1.86 22.45 11.66
C LEU A 327 -1.59 23.95 11.50
N ARG A 328 -0.75 24.56 12.35
CA ARG A 328 -0.40 25.98 12.24
C ARG A 328 0.36 26.35 10.96
N TYR A 329 0.92 25.36 10.27
CA TYR A 329 1.69 25.54 9.04
C TYR A 329 0.90 25.18 7.77
N HIS A 330 -0.39 24.84 7.91
CA HIS A 330 -1.32 24.49 6.83
C HIS A 330 -2.46 25.50 6.76
#